data_AF-A0A955ZMJ3-F1
#
_entry.id   AF-A0A955ZMJ3-F1
#
_cell.length_a   1.000
_cell.length_b   1.000
_cell.length_c   1.000
_cell.angle_alpha   90.00
_cell.angle_beta   90.00
_cell.angle_gamma   90.00
#
_symmetry.space_group_name_H-M   'P 1'
#
loop_
_entity.id
_entity.type
_entity.pdbx_description
1 polymer ?
#
loop_
_entity_poly.entity_id
_entity_poly.type
_entity_poly.pdbx_seq_one_letter_code
_entity_poly.pdbx_strand_id
1 'polypeptide(L)'
;MASLRIRVQHAPRPRSDDPDAADDEHLGSWLSSLVRDAVEKGKAGPVAVVVRGEHVDLVALHPDGRPPPLGVHGFLSGLTASTRDGDRAEIVGVVGRFVARRGPGDRTGSPVALVFLEWPDCRWWFWRMVLDAEGRPLVDGEQVTSAAAGDPMPAGLGRWWSTQRRTGAVVSFGERLPDEIPVAPHVH
;
A
#
# COMPACT_ATOMS: atom_id res chain seq x y z
N MET A 1 -20.49 4.88 14.03
CA MET A 1 -19.49 4.70 12.95
C MET A 1 -18.12 4.59 13.61
N ALA A 2 -17.29 3.63 13.18
CA ALA A 2 -15.91 3.56 13.64
C ALA A 2 -15.07 4.59 12.89
N SER A 3 -14.28 5.39 13.60
CA SER A 3 -13.32 6.34 13.02
C SER A 3 -11.91 5.94 13.41
N LEU A 4 -10.97 6.07 12.47
CA LEU A 4 -9.56 5.75 12.66
C LEU A 4 -8.72 6.94 12.20
N ARG A 5 -7.78 7.39 13.04
CA ARG A 5 -6.78 8.39 12.66
C ARG A 5 -5.61 7.66 11.99
N ILE A 6 -5.33 7.99 10.74
CA ILE A 6 -4.21 7.39 9.98
C ILE A 6 -3.35 8.49 9.42
N ARG A 7 -2.03 8.31 9.47
CA ARG A 7 -1.08 9.17 8.78
C ARG A 7 -1.09 8.87 7.28
N VAL A 8 -1.32 9.90 6.49
CA VAL A 8 -1.18 9.87 5.03
C VAL A 8 0.01 10.72 4.65
N GLN A 9 0.93 10.15 3.89
CA GLN A 9 2.00 10.90 3.22
C GLN A 9 1.65 11.06 1.76
N HIS A 10 1.92 12.24 1.21
CA HIS A 10 1.65 12.58 -0.17
C HIS A 10 2.95 12.64 -0.96
N ALA A 11 2.93 12.08 -2.17
CA ALA A 11 4.00 12.20 -3.15
C ALA A 11 3.41 12.52 -4.53
N PRO A 12 4.14 13.27 -5.38
CA PRO A 12 3.77 13.38 -6.78
C PRO A 12 3.86 12.00 -7.45
N ARG A 13 2.93 11.71 -8.36
CA ARG A 13 2.99 10.52 -9.20
C ARG A 13 4.18 10.64 -10.14
N PRO A 14 5.05 9.62 -10.24
CA PRO A 14 6.12 9.62 -11.23
C PRO A 14 5.49 9.58 -12.63
N ARG A 15 6.01 10.42 -13.54
CA ARG A 15 5.62 10.42 -14.94
C ARG A 15 6.70 9.75 -15.76
N SER A 16 6.28 8.91 -16.70
CA SER A 16 7.17 8.42 -17.75
C SER A 16 7.31 9.51 -18.81
N ASP A 17 8.54 9.82 -19.20
CA ASP A 17 8.82 10.64 -20.39
C ASP A 17 8.68 9.82 -21.68
N ASP A 18 8.63 8.49 -21.57
CA ASP A 18 8.41 7.56 -22.68
C ASP A 18 6.90 7.30 -22.86
N PRO A 19 6.31 7.68 -24.01
CA PRO A 19 4.89 7.49 -24.30
C PRO A 19 4.51 6.02 -24.53
N ASP A 20 5.47 5.14 -24.79
CA ASP A 20 5.25 3.72 -25.06
C ASP A 20 5.50 2.84 -23.81
N ALA A 21 5.99 3.45 -22.71
CA ALA A 21 6.16 2.72 -21.46
C ALA A 21 4.81 2.27 -20.92
N ALA A 22 4.69 0.97 -20.61
CA ALA A 22 3.52 0.48 -19.90
C ALA A 22 3.43 1.18 -18.54
N ASP A 23 2.39 2.01 -18.35
CA ASP A 23 2.14 2.79 -17.12
C ASP A 23 2.32 1.96 -15.84
N ASP A 24 1.95 0.68 -15.91
CA ASP A 24 2.04 -0.29 -14.82
C ASP A 24 3.49 -0.50 -14.32
N GLU A 25 4.45 -0.62 -15.25
CA GLU A 25 5.85 -0.99 -14.94
C GLU A 25 6.65 0.20 -14.41
N HIS A 26 6.40 1.41 -14.94
CA HIS A 26 7.07 2.62 -14.50
C HIS A 26 6.75 2.94 -13.04
N LEU A 27 5.46 2.95 -12.68
CA LEU A 27 5.02 3.19 -11.30
C LEU A 27 5.53 2.10 -10.34
N GLY A 28 5.44 0.83 -10.76
CA GLY A 28 5.94 -0.30 -9.99
C GLY A 28 7.44 -0.19 -9.69
N SER A 29 8.23 0.19 -10.70
CA SER A 29 9.69 0.37 -10.58
C SER A 29 10.09 1.55 -9.69
N TRP A 30 9.34 2.66 -9.76
CA TRP A 30 9.55 3.79 -8.85
C TRP A 30 9.27 3.40 -7.39
N LEU A 31 8.13 2.74 -7.13
CA LEU A 31 7.79 2.27 -5.78
C LEU A 31 8.78 1.23 -5.26
N SER A 32 9.22 0.29 -6.08
CA SER A 32 10.19 -0.73 -5.66
C SER A 32 11.53 -0.09 -5.28
N SER A 33 11.97 0.94 -6.02
CA SER A 33 13.15 1.73 -5.67
C SER A 33 13.01 2.44 -4.32
N LEU A 34 11.86 3.08 -4.06
CA LEU A 34 11.58 3.68 -2.75
C LEU A 34 11.61 2.65 -1.62
N VAL A 35 11.07 1.46 -1.86
CA VAL A 35 11.07 0.38 -0.86
C VAL A 35 12.48 -0.14 -0.61
N ARG A 36 13.31 -0.33 -1.64
CA ARG A 36 14.73 -0.72 -1.48
C ARG A 36 15.46 0.26 -0.57
N ASP A 37 15.40 1.55 -0.90
CA ASP A 37 16.00 2.62 -0.11
C ASP A 37 15.52 2.60 1.34
N ALA A 38 14.22 2.38 1.55
CA ALA A 38 13.62 2.33 2.87
C ALA A 38 14.05 1.08 3.65
N VAL A 39 14.27 -0.06 2.98
CA VAL A 39 14.76 -1.31 3.59
C VAL A 39 16.20 -1.11 4.07
N GLU A 40 17.07 -0.55 3.24
CA GLU A 40 18.46 -0.23 3.61
C GLU A 40 18.54 0.69 4.84
N LYS A 41 17.58 1.62 4.96
CA LYS A 41 17.47 2.55 6.08
C LYS A 41 16.72 1.98 7.30
N GLY A 42 16.21 0.74 7.23
CA GLY A 42 15.43 0.11 8.29
C GLY A 42 14.05 0.75 8.55
N LYS A 43 13.49 1.44 7.55
CA LYS A 43 12.28 2.28 7.66
C LYS A 43 11.12 1.88 6.74
N ALA A 44 11.20 0.71 6.08
CA ALA A 44 10.17 0.21 5.17
C ALA A 44 8.92 -0.35 5.90
N GLY A 45 8.23 0.48 6.69
CA GLY A 45 6.95 0.08 7.31
C GLY A 45 5.87 -0.24 6.25
N PRO A 46 4.90 -1.12 6.57
CA PRO A 46 3.84 -1.49 5.64
C PRO A 46 2.85 -0.33 5.45
N VAL A 47 2.65 0.07 4.20
CA VAL A 47 1.70 1.12 3.82
C VAL A 47 0.81 0.65 2.67
N ALA A 48 -0.43 1.11 2.66
CA ALA A 48 -1.27 1.07 1.47
C ALA A 48 -0.86 2.21 0.55
N VAL A 49 -0.93 1.97 -0.74
CA VAL A 49 -0.72 2.97 -1.79
C VAL A 49 -2.07 3.23 -2.45
N VAL A 50 -2.39 4.49 -2.67
CA VAL A 50 -3.52 4.85 -3.52
C VAL A 50 -3.11 5.95 -4.48
N VAL A 51 -3.24 5.68 -5.78
CA VAL A 51 -2.92 6.65 -6.84
C VAL A 51 -4.21 7.32 -7.30
N ARG A 52 -4.16 8.65 -7.46
CA ARG A 52 -5.26 9.50 -7.90
C ARG A 52 -4.70 10.64 -8.75
N GLY A 53 -5.04 10.69 -10.03
CA GLY A 53 -4.49 11.70 -10.95
C GLY A 53 -2.97 11.78 -10.84
N GLU A 54 -2.49 12.94 -10.40
CA GLU A 54 -1.07 13.30 -10.27
C GLU A 54 -0.46 13.01 -8.89
N HIS A 55 -1.18 12.30 -8.02
CA HIS A 55 -0.78 12.10 -6.64
C HIS A 55 -0.78 10.63 -6.23
N VAL A 56 0.13 10.31 -5.31
CA VAL A 56 0.24 9.03 -4.63
C VAL A 56 0.10 9.27 -3.13
N ASP A 57 -0.91 8.64 -2.55
CA ASP A 57 -1.12 8.59 -1.11
C ASP A 57 -0.49 7.32 -0.53
N LEU A 58 0.39 7.50 0.45
CA LEU A 58 0.95 6.42 1.26
C LEU A 58 0.27 6.43 2.63
N VAL A 59 -0.54 5.41 2.89
CA VAL A 59 -1.40 5.30 4.07
C VAL A 59 -0.86 4.20 4.98
N ALA A 60 -0.40 4.54 6.19
CA ALA A 60 0.14 3.54 7.11
C ALA A 60 -0.90 2.47 7.46
N LEU A 61 -0.56 1.18 7.29
CA LEU A 61 -1.49 0.07 7.60
C LEU A 61 -1.56 -0.23 9.10
N HIS A 62 -0.50 0.11 9.84
CA HIS A 62 -0.39 -0.10 11.28
C HIS A 62 0.13 1.16 11.99
N PRO A 63 -0.63 2.29 11.96
CA PRO A 63 -0.16 3.54 12.57
C PRO A 63 0.18 3.38 14.06
N ASP A 64 -0.57 2.53 14.78
CA ASP A 64 -0.39 2.25 16.21
C ASP A 64 -0.13 0.74 16.49
N GLY A 65 0.40 0.00 15.50
CA GLY A 65 0.63 -1.43 15.62
C GLY A 65 -0.64 -2.31 15.63
N ARG A 66 -1.82 -1.70 15.40
CA ARG A 66 -3.11 -2.41 15.30
C ARG A 66 -3.55 -2.51 13.83
N PRO A 67 -4.20 -3.62 13.42
CA PRO A 67 -4.81 -3.70 12.10
C PRO A 67 -6.01 -2.74 12.01
N PRO A 68 -6.38 -2.29 10.79
CA PRO A 68 -7.57 -1.48 10.60
C PRO A 68 -8.84 -2.27 10.98
N PRO A 69 -9.94 -1.62 11.42
CA PRO A 69 -11.15 -2.28 11.91
C PRO A 69 -11.80 -3.27 10.93
N LEU A 70 -11.66 -3.03 9.62
CA LEU A 70 -12.18 -3.90 8.56
C LEU A 70 -11.22 -5.06 8.20
N GLY A 71 -10.12 -5.20 8.94
CA GLY A 71 -8.96 -5.95 8.48
C GLY A 71 -8.28 -5.29 7.28
N VAL A 72 -7.07 -5.73 6.96
CA VAL A 72 -6.27 -5.12 5.87
C VAL A 72 -6.99 -5.23 4.52
N HIS A 73 -7.56 -6.39 4.19
CA HIS A 73 -8.29 -6.56 2.93
C HIS A 73 -9.55 -5.71 2.82
N GLY A 74 -10.34 -5.62 3.90
CA GLY A 74 -11.54 -4.79 3.91
C GLY A 74 -11.21 -3.30 3.79
N PHE A 75 -10.14 -2.87 4.46
CA PHE A 75 -9.61 -1.51 4.35
C PHE A 75 -9.14 -1.18 2.93
N LEU A 76 -8.30 -2.04 2.33
CA LEU A 76 -7.81 -1.86 0.95
C LEU A 76 -8.97 -1.87 -0.07
N SER A 77 -9.96 -2.74 0.12
CA SER A 77 -11.17 -2.75 -0.71
C SER A 77 -11.96 -1.44 -0.56
N GLY A 78 -12.10 -0.92 0.66
CA GLY A 78 -12.77 0.37 0.85
C GLY A 78 -12.00 1.56 0.26
N LEU A 79 -10.67 1.50 0.18
CA LEU A 79 -9.85 2.52 -0.48
C LEU A 79 -10.10 2.59 -1.99
N THR A 80 -10.49 1.50 -2.65
CA THR A 80 -10.76 1.53 -4.10
C THR A 80 -11.98 2.39 -4.46
N ALA A 81 -12.91 2.58 -3.53
CA ALA A 81 -14.06 3.48 -3.68
C ALA A 81 -13.88 4.82 -2.96
N SER A 82 -12.70 5.07 -2.38
CA SER A 82 -12.43 6.33 -1.69
C SER A 82 -12.24 7.47 -2.68
N THR A 83 -12.76 8.63 -2.31
CA THR A 83 -12.53 9.90 -2.99
C THR A 83 -11.74 10.82 -2.09
N ARG A 84 -10.91 11.67 -2.70
CA ARG A 84 -10.21 12.74 -2.00
C ARG A 84 -10.08 13.93 -2.95
N ASP A 85 -10.49 15.11 -2.49
CA ASP A 85 -10.44 16.35 -3.27
C ASP A 85 -11.13 16.25 -4.65
N GLY A 86 -12.14 15.37 -4.76
CA GLY A 86 -12.86 15.08 -6.00
C GLY A 86 -12.33 13.89 -6.81
N ASP A 87 -11.08 13.49 -6.59
CA ASP A 87 -10.43 12.41 -7.33
C ASP A 87 -10.74 11.04 -6.75
N ARG A 88 -11.02 10.08 -7.63
CA ARG A 88 -11.22 8.66 -7.29
C ARG A 88 -9.90 7.91 -7.34
N ALA A 89 -9.80 6.84 -6.56
CA ALA A 89 -8.70 5.89 -6.71
C ALA A 89 -8.63 5.37 -8.16
N GLU A 90 -7.43 5.37 -8.73
CA GLU A 90 -7.11 4.74 -10.02
C GLU A 90 -6.32 3.45 -9.83
N ILE A 91 -5.53 3.38 -8.75
CA ILE A 91 -4.69 2.23 -8.42
C ILE A 91 -4.69 2.11 -6.90
N VAL A 92 -4.84 0.89 -6.39
CA VAL A 92 -4.66 0.58 -4.97
C VAL A 92 -3.59 -0.49 -4.83
N GLY A 93 -2.76 -0.36 -3.80
CA GLY A 93 -1.61 -1.21 -3.60
C GLY A 93 -1.19 -1.35 -2.14
N VAL A 94 -0.17 -2.18 -1.94
CA VAL A 94 0.58 -2.27 -0.69
C VAL A 94 2.07 -2.23 -0.98
N VAL A 95 2.82 -1.51 -0.16
CA VAL A 95 4.28 -1.42 -0.27
C VAL A 95 4.95 -1.45 1.11
N GLY A 96 6.18 -1.94 1.16
CA GLY A 96 7.00 -1.98 2.38
C GLY A 96 7.46 -3.38 2.75
N ARG A 97 7.86 -3.56 4.02
CA ARG A 97 8.29 -4.84 4.59
C ARG A 97 7.11 -5.57 5.23
N PHE A 98 7.00 -6.85 4.91
CA PHE A 98 5.96 -7.77 5.38
C PHE A 98 6.60 -9.08 5.83
N VAL A 99 5.79 -9.95 6.42
CA VAL A 99 6.14 -11.34 6.73
C VAL A 99 5.26 -12.25 5.87
N ALA A 100 5.86 -12.89 4.86
CA ALA A 100 5.17 -13.86 4.02
C ALA A 100 5.05 -15.19 4.76
N ARG A 101 3.86 -15.79 4.80
CA ARG A 101 3.61 -17.08 5.45
C ARG A 101 3.12 -18.10 4.44
N ARG A 102 3.66 -19.33 4.48
CA ARG A 102 3.26 -20.41 3.55
C ARG A 102 1.91 -21.05 3.90
N GLY A 103 1.38 -20.79 5.10
CA GLY A 103 0.07 -21.28 5.52
C GLY A 103 -0.21 -21.07 7.02
N PRO A 104 -1.35 -21.57 7.53
CA PRO A 104 -1.78 -21.36 8.91
C PRO A 104 -0.83 -21.90 9.99
N GLY A 105 0.02 -22.88 9.65
CA GLY A 105 1.02 -23.47 10.55
C GLY A 105 2.38 -22.77 10.54
N ASP A 106 2.64 -21.87 9.58
CA ASP A 106 3.91 -21.17 9.45
C ASP A 106 3.92 -19.92 10.36
N ARG A 107 4.35 -20.13 11.60
CA ARG A 107 4.36 -19.08 12.63
C ARG A 107 5.49 -18.06 12.45
N THR A 108 6.60 -18.48 11.84
CA THR A 108 7.77 -17.63 11.64
C THR A 108 7.61 -16.77 10.40
N GLY A 109 7.17 -17.36 9.29
CA GLY A 109 7.15 -16.72 7.99
C GLY A 109 8.56 -16.31 7.52
N SER A 110 8.62 -15.67 6.35
CA SER A 110 9.84 -15.11 5.79
C SER A 110 9.68 -13.60 5.63
N PRO A 111 10.62 -12.78 6.13
CA PRO A 111 10.58 -11.35 5.91
C PRO A 111 10.79 -11.07 4.42
N VAL A 112 9.95 -10.19 3.88
CA VAL A 112 9.97 -9.79 2.48
C VAL A 112 9.76 -8.30 2.39
N ALA A 113 10.41 -7.65 1.43
CA ALA A 113 9.95 -6.38 0.90
C ALA A 113 9.08 -6.66 -0.32
N LEU A 114 7.98 -5.93 -0.48
CA LEU A 114 7.13 -6.09 -1.65
C LEU A 114 6.46 -4.78 -2.06
N VAL A 115 6.05 -4.76 -3.33
CA VAL A 115 5.15 -3.80 -3.94
C VAL A 115 4.09 -4.62 -4.67
N PHE A 116 2.83 -4.34 -4.42
CA PHE A 116 1.72 -4.90 -5.18
C PHE A 116 0.77 -3.78 -5.55
N LEU A 117 0.37 -3.72 -6.81
CA LEU A 117 -0.54 -2.72 -7.37
C LEU A 117 -1.69 -3.42 -8.11
N GLU A 118 -2.91 -2.90 -7.98
CA GLU A 118 -4.12 -3.39 -8.64
C GLU A 118 -4.94 -2.24 -9.25
N TRP A 119 -5.33 -2.42 -10.51
CA TRP A 119 -6.16 -1.49 -11.29
C TRP A 119 -7.65 -1.92 -11.28
N PRO A 120 -8.58 -1.02 -11.62
CA PRO A 120 -10.03 -1.28 -11.61
C PRO A 120 -10.50 -2.47 -12.46
N ASP A 121 -9.77 -2.72 -13.55
CA ASP A 121 -9.95 -3.84 -14.48
C ASP A 121 -9.32 -5.15 -13.98
N CYS A 122 -8.81 -5.17 -12.73
CA CYS A 122 -8.12 -6.27 -12.09
C CYS A 122 -6.76 -6.63 -12.71
N ARG A 123 -6.18 -5.79 -13.57
CA ARG A 123 -4.75 -5.87 -13.89
C ARG A 123 -3.93 -5.61 -12.63
N TRP A 124 -2.75 -6.21 -12.58
CA TRP A 124 -1.88 -6.10 -11.41
C TRP A 124 -0.41 -6.20 -11.80
N TRP A 125 0.41 -5.62 -10.94
CA TRP A 125 1.88 -5.65 -11.00
C TRP A 125 2.43 -5.97 -9.62
N PHE A 126 3.47 -6.80 -9.56
CA PHE A 126 4.05 -7.27 -8.31
C PHE A 126 5.58 -7.30 -8.37
N TRP A 127 6.20 -6.76 -7.33
CA TRP A 127 7.61 -6.92 -7.05
C TRP A 127 7.80 -7.45 -5.64
N ARG A 128 8.78 -8.33 -5.46
CA ARG A 128 9.14 -8.91 -4.18
C ARG A 128 10.65 -9.06 -4.08
N MET A 129 11.16 -8.84 -2.88
CA MET A 129 12.52 -9.17 -2.48
C MET A 129 12.49 -9.95 -1.17
N VAL A 130 13.09 -11.13 -1.13
CA VAL A 130 13.26 -11.91 0.09
C VAL A 130 14.39 -11.32 0.93
N LEU A 131 14.15 -11.19 2.23
CA LEU A 131 15.10 -10.67 3.20
C LEU A 131 15.58 -11.79 4.13
N ASP A 132 16.80 -11.66 4.65
CA ASP A 132 17.29 -12.48 5.76
C ASP A 132 16.68 -12.06 7.11
N ALA A 133 17.08 -12.73 8.19
CA ALA A 133 16.61 -12.42 9.54
C ALA A 133 17.00 -11.00 10.00
N GLU A 134 18.14 -10.49 9.54
CA GLU A 134 18.63 -9.15 9.81
C GLU A 134 17.95 -8.07 8.93
N GLY A 135 17.14 -8.48 7.95
CA GLY A 135 16.44 -7.59 7.03
C GLY A 135 17.25 -7.18 5.80
N ARG A 136 18.35 -7.88 5.50
CA ARG A 136 19.17 -7.65 4.30
C ARG A 136 18.63 -8.46 3.11
N PRO A 137 18.74 -7.97 1.87
CA PRO A 137 18.35 -8.71 0.68
C PRO A 137 19.12 -10.03 0.55
N LEU A 138 18.41 -11.11 0.19
CA LEU A 138 19.05 -12.36 -0.23
C LEU A 138 19.47 -12.28 -1.70
N VAL A 139 20.59 -12.94 -2.04
CA VAL A 139 21.02 -13.16 -3.42
C VAL A 139 19.93 -13.95 -4.15
N ASP A 140 19.57 -13.52 -5.36
CA ASP A 140 18.50 -14.09 -6.20
C ASP A 140 17.11 -14.14 -5.53
N GLY A 141 16.92 -13.37 -4.46
CA GLY A 141 15.65 -13.29 -3.72
C GLY A 141 14.62 -12.36 -4.36
N GLU A 142 14.90 -11.80 -5.52
CA GLU A 142 14.10 -10.77 -6.16
C GLU A 142 13.28 -11.29 -7.33
N GLN A 143 12.02 -10.86 -7.43
CA GLN A 143 11.11 -11.27 -8.48
C GLN A 143 10.17 -10.13 -8.86
N VAL A 144 9.93 -10.00 -10.16
CA VAL A 144 8.83 -9.20 -10.73
C VAL A 144 7.88 -10.13 -11.46
N THR A 145 6.58 -9.98 -11.25
CA THR A 145 5.52 -10.66 -12.00
C THR A 145 4.39 -9.70 -12.30
N SER A 146 3.61 -9.99 -13.34
CA SER A 146 2.49 -9.12 -13.72
C SER A 146 1.38 -9.85 -14.46
N ALA A 147 0.19 -9.25 -14.46
CA ALA A 147 -0.91 -9.72 -15.30
C ALA A 147 -0.55 -9.69 -16.79
N ALA A 148 0.19 -8.66 -17.24
CA ALA A 148 0.59 -8.48 -18.63
C ALA A 148 1.53 -9.60 -19.13
N ALA A 149 2.37 -10.13 -18.24
CA ALA A 149 3.25 -11.27 -18.53
C ALA A 149 2.53 -12.63 -18.49
N GLY A 150 1.23 -12.67 -18.14
CA GLY A 150 0.46 -13.91 -18.03
C GLY A 150 0.74 -14.70 -16.73
N ASP A 151 1.42 -14.09 -15.76
CA ASP A 151 1.69 -14.72 -14.48
C ASP A 151 0.40 -14.94 -13.66
N PRO A 152 0.39 -15.92 -12.74
CA PRO A 152 -0.68 -16.02 -11.75
C PRO A 152 -0.55 -14.93 -10.67
N MET A 153 -1.67 -14.36 -10.24
CA MET A 153 -1.71 -13.41 -9.13
C MET A 153 -1.18 -14.06 -7.84
N PRO A 154 -0.29 -13.39 -7.08
CA PRO A 154 0.17 -13.88 -5.78
C PRO A 154 -0.98 -14.16 -4.81
N ALA A 155 -0.91 -15.30 -4.12
CA ALA A 155 -1.95 -15.69 -3.17
C ALA A 155 -2.09 -14.69 -2.02
N GLY A 156 -3.33 -14.38 -1.64
CA GLY A 156 -3.62 -13.47 -0.53
C GLY A 156 -3.42 -11.99 -0.83
N LEU A 157 -3.22 -11.61 -2.10
CA LEU A 157 -3.18 -10.21 -2.54
C LEU A 157 -4.28 -9.92 -3.56
N GLY A 158 -4.58 -8.62 -3.71
CA GLY A 158 -5.51 -8.09 -4.70
C GLY A 158 -6.97 -8.49 -4.53
N ARG A 159 -7.71 -8.43 -5.65
CA ARG A 159 -9.16 -8.57 -5.76
C ARG A 159 -9.92 -7.51 -4.96
N TRP A 160 -9.29 -6.38 -4.66
CA TRP A 160 -9.89 -5.34 -3.83
C TRP A 160 -11.01 -4.63 -4.56
N TRP A 161 -10.85 -4.35 -5.86
CA TRP A 161 -11.90 -3.76 -6.69
C TRP A 161 -13.14 -4.66 -6.78
N SER A 162 -12.93 -5.96 -7.01
CA SER A 162 -14.02 -6.94 -7.06
C SER A 162 -14.69 -7.14 -5.71
N THR A 163 -13.92 -7.11 -4.63
CA THR A 163 -14.43 -7.20 -3.25
C THR A 163 -15.23 -5.96 -2.88
N GLN A 164 -14.76 -4.78 -3.27
CA GLN A 164 -15.46 -3.51 -3.07
C GLN A 164 -16.81 -3.53 -3.77
N ARG A 165 -16.86 -3.90 -5.06
CA ARG A 165 -18.12 -3.99 -5.82
C ARG A 165 -19.14 -4.93 -5.17
N ARG A 166 -18.67 -6.01 -4.54
CA ARG A 166 -19.52 -6.99 -3.85
C ARG A 166 -20.01 -6.52 -2.48
N THR A 167 -19.14 -5.84 -1.72
CA THR A 167 -19.40 -5.49 -0.31
C THR A 167 -19.94 -4.09 -0.11
N GLY A 168 -19.75 -3.19 -1.09
CA GLY A 168 -20.09 -1.77 -0.96
C GLY A 168 -19.23 -1.02 0.07
N ALA A 169 -18.11 -1.60 0.52
CA ALA A 169 -17.23 -0.94 1.48
C ALA A 169 -16.62 0.34 0.89
N VAL A 170 -16.54 1.39 1.71
CA VAL A 170 -15.93 2.68 1.33
C VAL A 170 -15.11 3.19 2.50
N VAL A 171 -13.89 3.66 2.22
CA VAL A 171 -13.09 4.46 3.15
C VAL A 171 -13.29 5.93 2.79
N SER A 172 -13.72 6.73 3.77
CA SER A 172 -13.84 8.18 3.62
C SER A 172 -12.73 8.87 4.39
N PHE A 173 -12.12 9.89 3.77
CA PHE A 173 -11.20 10.78 4.46
C PHE A 173 -12.01 11.90 5.12
N GLY A 174 -11.85 12.08 6.43
CA GLY A 174 -12.40 13.23 7.14
C GLY A 174 -11.39 14.37 7.19
N GLU A 175 -11.87 15.61 7.29
CA GLU A 175 -11.01 16.73 7.68
C GLU A 175 -10.43 16.49 9.07
N ARG A 176 -9.16 16.86 9.24
CA ARG A 176 -8.58 16.98 10.57
C ARG A 176 -9.31 18.14 11.26
N LEU A 177 -10.27 17.83 12.14
CA LEU A 177 -10.68 18.80 13.15
C LEU A 177 -9.38 19.21 13.87
N PRO A 178 -9.02 20.51 13.90
CA PRO A 178 -7.85 20.94 14.64
C PRO A 178 -8.00 20.41 16.05
N ASP A 179 -7.00 19.67 16.53
CA ASP A 179 -6.96 19.27 17.93
C ASP A 179 -7.09 20.59 18.71
N GLU A 180 -8.15 20.75 19.51
CA GLU A 180 -8.24 21.85 20.47
C GLU A 180 -6.92 21.86 21.22
N ILE A 181 -6.10 22.88 20.98
CA ILE A 181 -4.88 23.10 21.74
C ILE A 181 -5.37 23.25 23.18
N PRO A 182 -4.97 22.36 24.12
CA PRO A 182 -5.23 22.64 25.52
C PRO A 182 -4.44 23.89 25.87
N VAL A 183 -5.14 25.02 25.91
CA VAL A 183 -4.62 26.26 26.50
C VAL A 183 -4.40 25.92 27.96
N ALA A 184 -3.14 25.71 28.35
CA ALA A 184 -2.79 25.62 29.75
C ALA A 184 -3.34 26.89 30.44
N PRO A 185 -4.12 26.77 31.52
CA PRO A 185 -4.58 27.95 32.23
C PRO A 185 -3.34 28.71 32.70
N HIS A 186 -3.23 29.97 32.28
CA HIS A 186 -2.25 30.90 32.81
C HIS A 186 -2.42 30.93 34.33
N VAL A 187 -1.39 30.47 35.04
CA VAL A 187 -1.24 30.69 36.47
C VAL A 187 -0.86 32.16 36.62
N HIS A 188 -1.75 32.94 37.23
CA HIS A 188 -1.46 34.26 37.79
C HIS A 188 -0.88 34.11 39.20
#